data_AF-A0A659UBJ9-F1
#
_entry.id   AF-A0A659UBJ9-F1
#
_cell.length_a   1.000
_cell.length_b   1.000
_cell.length_c   1.000
_cell.angle_alpha   90.00
_cell.angle_beta   90.00
_cell.angle_gamma   90.00
#
_symmetry.space_group_name_H-M   'P 1'
#
loop_
_entity.id
_entity.type
_entity.pdbx_description
1 polymer ?
#
loop_
_entity_poly.entity_id
_entity_poly.type
_entity_poly.pdbx_seq_one_letter_code
_entity_poly.pdbx_strand_id
1 'polypeptide(L)'
;LDSATLTPLLKRMEAGGLVTRRRDAADERRVLVEPTAKGQALRANMKDVQTALDCGMPLEWTELKTLHGTLTRLVAGLREAKIDQD
;
A
#
# COMPACT_ATOMS: atom_id res chain seq x y z
N LEU A 1 -0.55 8.19 5.55
CA LEU A 1 -1.21 8.42 4.26
C LEU A 1 -2.52 9.07 4.58
N ASP A 2 -2.67 10.33 4.24
CA ASP A 2 -3.80 11.12 4.69
C ASP A 2 -5.00 10.91 3.77
N SER A 3 -6.21 11.10 4.30
CA SER A 3 -7.47 10.90 3.57
C SER A 3 -7.52 11.66 2.22
N ALA A 4 -6.87 12.83 2.16
CA ALA A 4 -6.72 13.64 0.95
C ALA A 4 -5.96 12.91 -0.18
N THR A 5 -5.01 12.03 0.16
CA THR A 5 -4.22 11.25 -0.81
C THR A 5 -4.86 9.92 -1.17
N LEU A 6 -5.64 9.34 -0.25
CA LEU A 6 -6.33 8.06 -0.46
C LEU A 6 -7.56 8.21 -1.34
N THR A 7 -8.29 9.32 -1.22
CA THR A 7 -9.54 9.51 -1.96
C THR A 7 -9.35 9.46 -3.49
N PRO A 8 -8.37 10.17 -4.09
CA PRO A 8 -8.13 10.06 -5.53
C PRO A 8 -7.66 8.67 -5.96
N LEU A 9 -6.81 8.01 -5.17
CA LEU A 9 -6.32 6.66 -5.46
C LEU A 9 -7.46 5.66 -5.48
N LEU A 10 -8.29 5.65 -4.44
CA LEU A 10 -9.42 4.74 -4.29
C LEU A 10 -10.47 4.96 -5.40
N LYS A 11 -10.73 6.22 -5.79
CA LYS A 11 -11.59 6.52 -6.95
C LYS A 11 -11.06 5.91 -8.24
N ARG A 12 -9.74 6.03 -8.51
CA ARG A 12 -9.13 5.41 -9.71
C ARG A 12 -9.20 3.88 -9.67
N MET A 13 -8.94 3.28 -8.51
CA MET A 13 -9.00 1.81 -8.36
C MET A 13 -10.43 1.27 -8.54
N GLU A 14 -11.44 1.98 -8.05
CA GLU A 14 -12.86 1.64 -8.27
C GLU A 14 -13.26 1.79 -9.74
N ALA A 15 -12.89 2.90 -10.39
CA ALA A 15 -13.13 3.10 -11.82
C ALA A 15 -12.43 2.03 -12.70
N GLY A 16 -11.26 1.54 -12.27
CA GLY A 16 -10.56 0.42 -12.89
C GLY A 16 -11.19 -0.96 -12.62
N GLY A 17 -12.22 -1.03 -11.79
CA GLY A 17 -12.91 -2.26 -11.40
C GLY A 17 -12.09 -3.17 -10.49
N LEU A 18 -11.10 -2.63 -9.77
CA LEU A 18 -10.20 -3.40 -8.90
C LEU A 18 -10.71 -3.50 -7.46
N VAL A 19 -11.48 -2.51 -7.01
CA VAL A 19 -12.09 -2.47 -5.69
C VAL A 19 -13.54 -2.02 -5.77
N THR A 20 -14.35 -2.42 -4.80
CA THR A 20 -15.65 -1.83 -4.51
C THR A 20 -15.55 -0.96 -3.27
N ARG A 21 -16.41 0.05 -3.20
CA ARG A 21 -16.53 0.90 -2.00
C ARG A 21 -17.99 1.02 -1.60
N ARG A 22 -18.23 0.95 -0.30
CA ARG A 22 -19.55 1.18 0.28
C ARG A 22 -19.41 1.93 1.58
N ARG A 23 -20.39 2.78 1.89
CA ARG A 23 -20.50 3.36 3.23
C ARG A 23 -20.84 2.24 4.21
N ASP A 24 -20.24 2.29 5.39
CA ASP A 24 -20.61 1.38 6.47
C ASP A 24 -21.99 1.78 6.99
N ALA A 25 -22.90 0.81 7.09
CA ALA A 25 -24.25 1.06 7.61
C ALA A 25 -24.25 1.29 9.13
N ALA A 26 -23.22 0.84 9.83
CA ALA A 26 -23.08 1.03 11.27
C ALA A 26 -22.47 2.39 11.64
N ASP A 27 -21.69 3.00 10.74
CA ASP A 27 -21.11 4.33 10.92
C ASP A 27 -20.83 4.95 9.54
N GLU A 28 -21.69 5.87 9.10
CA GLU A 28 -21.61 6.47 7.78
C GLU A 28 -20.33 7.28 7.52
N ARG A 29 -19.55 7.56 8.56
CA ARG A 29 -18.24 8.20 8.45
C ARG A 29 -17.18 7.24 7.90
N ARG A 30 -17.45 5.94 7.89
CA ARG A 30 -16.55 4.90 7.39
C ARG A 30 -16.92 4.50 5.97
N VAL A 31 -15.89 4.31 5.15
CA VAL A 31 -16.01 3.71 3.83
C VAL A 31 -15.27 2.38 3.87
N LEU A 32 -16.00 1.29 3.63
CA LEU A 32 -15.44 -0.05 3.50
C LEU A 32 -14.99 -0.24 2.06
N VAL A 33 -13.77 -0.77 1.89
CA VAL A 33 -13.12 -1.00 0.59
C VAL A 33 -12.77 -2.48 0.50
N GLU A 34 -13.27 -3.15 -0.53
CA GLU A 34 -13.07 -4.59 -0.73
C GLU A 34 -12.51 -4.84 -2.15
N PRO A 35 -11.56 -5.77 -2.35
CA PRO A 35 -11.06 -6.09 -3.68
C PRO A 35 -12.09 -6.89 -4.48
N THR A 36 -12.29 -6.53 -5.74
CA THR A 36 -13.12 -7.32 -6.67
C THR A 36 -12.41 -8.62 -7.07
N ALA A 37 -13.10 -9.54 -7.73
CA ALA A 37 -12.47 -10.70 -8.35
C ALA A 37 -11.33 -10.31 -9.31
N LYS A 38 -11.50 -9.23 -10.08
CA LYS A 38 -10.46 -8.65 -10.94
C LYS A 38 -9.28 -8.12 -10.13
N GLY A 39 -9.54 -7.43 -9.02
CA GLY A 39 -8.50 -6.95 -8.10
C GLY A 39 -7.72 -8.09 -7.45
N GLN A 40 -8.39 -9.17 -7.07
CA GLN A 40 -7.75 -10.37 -6.52
C GLN A 40 -6.89 -11.10 -7.56
N ALA A 41 -7.35 -11.18 -8.81
CA ALA A 41 -6.61 -11.81 -9.90
C ALA A 41 -5.27 -11.11 -10.20
N LEU A 42 -5.15 -9.79 -9.97
CA LEU A 42 -3.87 -9.08 -10.11
C LEU A 42 -2.78 -9.62 -9.21
N ARG A 43 -3.12 -10.28 -8.09
CA ARG A 43 -2.14 -10.88 -7.19
C ARG A 43 -1.35 -12.00 -7.88
N ALA A 44 -1.94 -12.68 -8.86
CA ALA A 44 -1.22 -13.68 -9.66
C ALA A 44 -0.09 -13.03 -10.49
N ASN A 45 -0.37 -11.86 -11.08
CA ASN A 45 0.60 -11.08 -11.88
C ASN A 45 1.69 -10.42 -11.03
N MET A 46 1.54 -10.38 -9.70
CA MET A 46 2.59 -9.85 -8.81
C MET A 46 3.82 -10.75 -8.74
N LYS A 47 3.69 -12.04 -9.09
CA LYS A 47 4.85 -12.95 -9.13
C LYS A 47 5.91 -12.48 -10.13
N ASP A 48 5.48 -12.01 -11.29
CA ASP A 48 6.38 -11.52 -12.35
C ASP A 48 7.15 -10.28 -11.89
N VAL A 49 6.50 -9.40 -11.13
CA VAL A 49 7.15 -8.22 -10.53
C VAL A 49 8.18 -8.63 -9.48
N GLN A 50 7.88 -9.64 -8.65
CA GLN A 50 8.83 -10.17 -7.68
C GLN A 50 10.07 -10.76 -8.38
N THR A 51 9.85 -11.60 -9.40
CA THR A 51 10.95 -12.18 -10.18
C THR A 51 11.79 -11.11 -10.89
N ALA A 52 11.16 -10.07 -11.44
CA ALA A 52 11.88 -8.96 -12.06
C ALA A 52 12.73 -8.17 -11.06
N LEU A 53 12.24 -7.98 -9.83
CA LEU A 53 13.01 -7.35 -8.76
C LEU A 53 14.18 -8.24 -8.34
N ASP A 54 13.98 -9.55 -8.22
CA ASP A 54 15.04 -10.50 -7.86
C ASP A 54 16.17 -10.52 -8.92
N CYS A 55 15.84 -10.48 -10.21
CA CYS A 55 16.85 -10.46 -11.27
C CYS A 55 17.62 -9.14 -11.40
N GLY A 56 17.04 -8.03 -10.95
CA GLY A 56 17.61 -6.68 -11.12
C GLY A 56 18.36 -6.15 -9.91
N MET A 57 18.29 -6.83 -8.76
CA MET A 57 18.82 -6.35 -7.50
C MET A 57 20.17 -7.01 -7.17
N PRO A 58 21.22 -6.23 -6.83
CA PRO A 58 22.53 -6.77 -6.45
C PRO A 58 22.58 -7.25 -4.99
N LEU A 59 21.44 -7.51 -4.35
CA LEU A 59 21.31 -7.81 -2.93
C LEU A 59 20.57 -9.12 -2.73
N GLU A 60 21.03 -9.92 -1.77
CA GLU A 60 20.31 -11.12 -1.35
C GLU A 60 19.02 -10.76 -0.62
N TRP A 61 18.05 -11.67 -0.61
CA TRP A 61 16.74 -11.46 0.01
C TRP A 61 16.81 -11.04 1.49
N THR A 62 17.79 -11.58 2.22
CA THR A 62 18.03 -11.26 3.64
C THR A 62 18.56 -9.83 3.84
N GLU A 63 19.46 -9.39 2.96
CA GLU A 63 20.03 -8.04 2.98
C GLU A 63 18.96 -7.00 2.61
N LEU A 64 18.18 -7.28 1.56
CA LEU A 64 17.06 -6.42 1.15
C LEU A 64 16.03 -6.25 2.28
N LYS A 65 15.69 -7.33 2.96
CA LYS A 65 14.77 -7.30 4.12
C LYS A 65 15.34 -6.46 5.27
N THR A 66 16.64 -6.57 5.52
CA THR A 66 17.33 -5.80 6.56
C THR A 66 17.34 -4.30 6.24
N LEU A 67 17.65 -3.96 4.97
CA LEU A 67 17.61 -2.59 4.48
C LEU A 67 16.19 -2.01 4.59
N HIS A 68 15.18 -2.74 4.12
CA HIS A 68 13.78 -2.33 4.22
C HIS A 68 13.35 -2.05 5.67
N GLY A 69 13.72 -2.95 6.61
CA GLY A 69 13.44 -2.75 8.04
C GLY A 69 14.13 -1.50 8.61
N THR A 70 15.37 -1.24 8.20
CA THR A 70 16.13 -0.05 8.66
C THR A 70 15.52 1.24 8.12
N LEU A 71 15.18 1.28 6.83
CA LEU A 71 14.50 2.42 6.21
C LEU A 71 13.12 2.67 6.83
N THR A 72 12.37 1.61 7.12
CA THR A 72 11.05 1.72 7.76
C THR A 72 11.17 2.36 9.16
N ARG A 73 12.14 1.92 9.96
CA ARG A 73 12.42 2.52 11.28
C ARG A 73 12.84 3.98 11.16
N LEU A 74 13.72 4.32 10.21
CA LEU A 74 14.15 5.71 9.98
C LEU A 74 12.97 6.60 9.60
N VAL A 75 12.14 6.18 8.65
CA VAL A 75 10.95 6.92 8.22
C VAL A 75 9.95 7.10 9.37
N ALA A 76 9.77 6.08 10.22
CA ALA A 76 8.93 6.19 11.41
C ALA A 76 9.48 7.23 12.39
N GLY A 77 10.76 7.14 12.75
CA GLY A 77 11.40 8.10 13.65
C GLY A 77 11.37 9.54 13.12
N LEU A 78 11.53 9.74 11.80
CA LEU A 78 11.42 11.07 11.19
C LEU A 78 9.99 11.64 11.23
N ARG A 79 8.97 10.78 11.19
CA ARG A 79 7.57 11.23 11.35
C ARG A 79 7.28 11.62 12.79
N GLU A 80 7.76 10.84 13.75
CA GLU A 80 7.59 11.12 15.19
C GLU A 80 8.33 12.40 15.60
N ALA A 81 9.59 12.56 15.17
CA ALA A 81 10.38 13.76 15.46
C ALA A 81 9.78 15.04 14.85
N LYS A 82 8.98 14.92 13.79
CA LYS A 82 8.26 16.05 13.17
C LYS A 82 6.98 16.42 13.92
N ILE A 83 6.40 15.52 14.72
CA ILE A 83 5.20 15.77 15.52
C ILE A 83 5.54 16.50 16.83
N ASP A 84 6.74 16.27 17.39
CA ASP A 84 7.20 16.94 18.62
C ASP A 84 7.67 18.40 18.42
N GLN A 85 7.67 18.91 17.18
CA GLN A 85 8.08 20.29 16.85
C GLN A 85 6.92 21.22 16.45
N ASP A 86 5.67 20.73 16.47
CA ASP A 86 4.44 21.50 16.22
C ASP A 86 3.59 21.60 17.51
#